data_AF-A0A2Z5JYS1-F1
#
_entry.id   AF-A0A2Z5JYS1-F1
#
_cell.length_a   1.000
_cell.length_b   1.000
_cell.length_c   1.000
_cell.angle_alpha   90.00
_cell.angle_beta   90.00
_cell.angle_gamma   90.00
#
_symmetry.space_group_name_H-M   'P 1'
#
loop_
_entity.id
_entity.type
_entity.pdbx_description
1 polymer ?
#
loop_
_entity_poly.entity_id
_entity_poly.type
_entity_poly.pdbx_seq_one_letter_code
_entity_poly.pdbx_strand_id
1 'polypeptide(L)'
;MVTDDAVTRAANTVTVLGGPTALIRLAGWTLLTDPTFDAAGTEHQDGPVMVRKTADPALKPGELPALDAALVSHTGHQDNLDTAGRTVASAASKVFTTVAGAKDLGGAAVGLEPWQTRTLSKPGRTPLNITAVPARHGPVGTEDITGPVTGFLLHTDDGSAPSVYVSGDTVDLDAMRALADRYRIDVALLHLGAAGFEELGDIRLSLTATQAVEARRLLGDPLVVAVHAEGWAHYTEDRSHVQQTFEAAGVPLHWPAPGEPIPLPDPSATKGRRGKNVTPEVVHERFAQYLKDQDLDGLGSLFDEDAMFVPGPGQQPVHGRESIKEALKPYLASPSTMQVVAASVHQNGDLAMVQPSWRITSEGGVMEGKAVEVMRRTTEGDWVYIIDNPYGV
;
A
#
# COMPACT_ATOMS: atom_id res chain seq x y z
N MET A 1 -29.75 -32.02 5.11
CA MET A 1 -29.56 -30.65 5.65
C MET A 1 -28.77 -30.76 6.92
N VAL A 2 -27.46 -30.57 6.81
CA VAL A 2 -26.60 -30.06 7.89
C VAL A 2 -25.83 -28.97 7.17
N THR A 3 -26.16 -27.72 7.48
CA THR A 3 -25.54 -26.55 6.89
C THR A 3 -24.11 -26.44 7.40
N ASP A 4 -23.20 -26.40 6.44
CA ASP A 4 -21.78 -26.15 6.58
C ASP A 4 -21.62 -24.67 6.96
N ASP A 5 -21.43 -24.40 8.26
CA ASP A 5 -21.20 -23.05 8.76
C ASP A 5 -20.14 -23.09 9.88
N ALA A 6 -19.16 -22.21 9.73
CA ALA A 6 -18.02 -21.94 10.61
C ALA A 6 -16.80 -22.89 10.50
N VAL A 7 -16.13 -22.84 9.34
CA VAL A 7 -14.65 -22.69 9.41
C VAL A 7 -14.42 -21.33 10.06
N THR A 8 -14.09 -21.31 11.35
CA THR A 8 -13.68 -20.09 12.07
C THR A 8 -12.62 -19.35 11.23
N ARG A 9 -13.00 -18.22 10.62
CA ARG A 9 -12.03 -17.31 10.01
C ARG A 9 -11.03 -16.94 11.10
N ALA A 10 -9.75 -17.26 10.89
CA ALA A 10 -8.71 -16.83 11.80
C ALA A 10 -8.81 -15.31 11.97
N ALA A 11 -8.75 -14.82 13.20
CA ALA A 11 -8.87 -13.39 13.46
C ALA A 11 -7.73 -12.62 12.76
N ASN A 12 -8.09 -11.51 12.10
CA ASN A 12 -7.09 -10.60 11.54
C ASN A 12 -6.47 -9.79 12.68
N THR A 13 -5.15 -9.82 12.83
CA THR A 13 -4.45 -9.18 13.95
C THR A 13 -3.12 -8.59 13.53
N VAL A 14 -2.69 -7.53 14.22
CA VAL A 14 -1.31 -7.03 14.20
C VAL A 14 -0.73 -7.15 15.60
N THR A 15 0.49 -7.67 15.73
CA THR A 15 1.23 -7.73 17.01
C THR A 15 2.56 -7.03 16.82
N VAL A 16 2.74 -5.86 17.44
CA VAL A 16 4.02 -5.13 17.42
C VAL A 16 5.00 -5.89 18.31
N LEU A 17 6.17 -6.24 17.78
CA LEU A 17 7.19 -7.00 18.53
C LEU A 17 8.30 -6.11 19.09
N GLY A 18 8.39 -4.85 18.66
CA GLY A 18 9.41 -3.88 19.07
C GLY A 18 10.11 -3.28 17.86
N GLY A 19 10.60 -2.04 17.98
CA GLY A 19 11.15 -1.31 16.83
C GLY A 19 10.13 -1.24 15.68
N PRO A 20 10.54 -1.47 14.42
CA PRO A 20 9.63 -1.55 13.27
C PRO A 20 8.97 -2.93 13.07
N THR A 21 9.33 -3.92 13.90
CA THR A 21 8.91 -5.30 13.69
C THR A 21 7.46 -5.54 14.12
N ALA A 22 6.62 -6.00 13.21
CA ALA A 22 5.25 -6.41 13.51
C ALA A 22 4.87 -7.73 12.84
N LEU A 23 4.19 -8.60 13.59
CA LEU A 23 3.60 -9.84 13.10
C LEU A 23 2.15 -9.57 12.68
N ILE A 24 1.83 -9.82 11.42
CA ILE A 24 0.52 -9.58 10.83
C ILE A 24 -0.13 -10.92 10.49
N ARG A 25 -1.34 -11.16 11.00
CA ARG A 25 -2.23 -12.23 10.55
C ARG A 25 -3.36 -11.61 9.76
N LEU A 26 -3.46 -11.90 8.48
CA LEU A 26 -4.43 -11.27 7.58
C LEU A 26 -4.92 -12.27 6.53
N ALA A 27 -6.24 -12.44 6.41
CA ALA A 27 -6.84 -13.34 5.41
C ALA A 27 -6.27 -14.79 5.43
N GLY A 28 -5.86 -15.27 6.61
CA GLY A 28 -5.23 -16.59 6.79
C GLY A 28 -3.74 -16.65 6.44
N TRP A 29 -3.11 -15.53 6.12
CA TRP A 29 -1.67 -15.38 5.91
C TRP A 29 -0.97 -14.87 7.17
N THR A 30 0.27 -15.33 7.38
CA THR A 30 1.13 -14.86 8.47
C THR A 30 2.36 -14.16 7.90
N LEU A 31 2.48 -12.85 8.16
CA LEU A 31 3.51 -11.97 7.61
C LEU A 31 4.31 -11.32 8.74
N LEU A 32 5.57 -10.98 8.49
CA LEU A 32 6.43 -10.25 9.42
C LEU A 32 7.01 -9.02 8.73
N THR A 33 6.93 -7.84 9.34
CA THR A 33 7.53 -6.60 8.82
C THR A 33 8.88 -6.34 9.46
N ASP A 34 9.82 -5.78 8.70
CA ASP A 34 11.08 -5.17 9.16
C ASP A 34 11.68 -5.84 10.41
N PRO A 35 12.10 -7.11 10.28
CA PRO A 35 12.44 -7.94 11.44
C PRO A 35 13.75 -7.50 12.09
N THR A 36 13.70 -7.24 13.40
CA THR A 36 14.86 -6.95 14.24
C THR A 36 14.85 -7.81 15.51
N PHE A 37 15.81 -8.73 15.65
CA PHE A 37 15.85 -9.70 16.75
C PHE A 37 17.16 -9.76 17.53
N ASP A 38 18.13 -8.90 17.22
CA ASP A 38 19.35 -8.78 18.04
C ASP A 38 18.99 -8.28 19.45
N ALA A 39 19.85 -8.55 20.43
CA ALA A 39 19.56 -8.25 21.84
C ALA A 39 19.64 -6.74 22.15
N ALA A 40 18.92 -6.30 23.17
CA ALA A 40 19.07 -4.96 23.71
C ALA A 40 20.54 -4.67 24.08
N GLY A 41 21.00 -3.47 23.76
CA GLY A 41 22.39 -3.06 23.96
C GLY A 41 23.31 -3.38 22.79
N THR A 42 22.85 -4.12 21.78
CA THR A 42 23.61 -4.30 20.53
C THR A 42 23.74 -2.96 19.81
N GLU A 43 24.96 -2.68 19.33
CA GLU A 43 25.27 -1.50 18.53
C GLU A 43 25.68 -1.94 17.13
N HIS A 44 25.23 -1.20 16.12
CA HIS A 44 25.56 -1.45 14.72
C HIS A 44 26.13 -0.19 14.07
N GLN A 45 27.13 -0.37 13.21
CA GLN A 45 27.59 0.67 12.31
C GLN A 45 26.63 0.72 11.12
N ASP A 46 26.01 1.88 10.92
CA ASP A 46 25.07 2.12 9.84
C ASP A 46 25.49 3.34 9.04
N GLY A 47 26.14 3.10 7.89
CA GLY A 47 26.83 4.15 7.14
C GLY A 47 27.76 4.98 8.06
N PRO A 48 27.58 6.31 8.17
CA PRO A 48 28.42 7.17 9.00
C PRO A 48 28.03 7.21 10.49
N VAL A 49 26.91 6.60 10.89
CA VAL A 49 26.36 6.71 12.25
C VAL A 49 26.40 5.36 12.98
N MET A 50 26.33 5.43 14.31
CA MET A 50 26.14 4.25 15.16
C MET A 50 24.70 4.22 15.66
N VAL A 51 24.02 3.11 15.44
CA VAL A 51 22.67 2.86 15.96
C VAL A 51 22.72 1.83 17.06
N ARG A 52 21.93 2.04 18.12
CA ARG A 52 21.89 1.16 19.29
C ARG A 52 20.47 0.70 19.56
N LYS A 53 20.30 -0.61 19.66
CA LYS A 53 19.04 -1.21 20.10
C LYS A 53 18.89 -1.06 21.61
N THR A 54 17.74 -0.60 22.07
CA THR A 54 17.51 -0.25 23.48
C THR A 54 16.57 -1.21 24.20
N ALA A 55 15.83 -2.03 23.47
CA ALA A 55 14.91 -3.03 24.02
C ALA A 55 14.95 -4.34 23.24
N ASP A 56 14.72 -5.46 23.94
CA ASP A 56 14.58 -6.77 23.32
C ASP A 56 13.24 -6.88 22.56
N PRO A 57 13.17 -7.68 21.49
CA PRO A 57 11.89 -7.99 20.87
C PRO A 57 11.00 -8.78 21.83
N ALA A 58 9.69 -8.56 21.77
CA ALA A 58 8.70 -9.22 22.60
C ALA A 58 8.63 -10.74 22.39
N LEU A 59 9.02 -11.21 21.20
CA LEU A 59 9.16 -12.62 20.88
C LEU A 59 10.58 -12.88 20.37
N LYS A 60 11.13 -14.04 20.73
CA LYS A 60 12.37 -14.55 20.16
C LYS A 60 12.10 -15.18 18.80
N PRO A 61 13.12 -15.29 17.91
CA PRO A 61 12.98 -15.97 16.62
C PRO A 61 12.34 -17.36 16.69
N GLY A 62 12.69 -18.17 17.71
CA GLY A 62 12.14 -19.51 17.90
C GLY A 62 10.70 -19.57 18.41
N GLU A 63 10.13 -18.43 18.82
CA GLU A 63 8.73 -18.31 19.29
C GLU A 63 7.80 -17.83 18.18
N LEU A 64 8.35 -17.43 17.02
CA LEU A 64 7.56 -16.98 15.89
C LEU A 64 6.78 -18.15 15.27
N PRO A 65 5.55 -17.91 14.80
CA PRO A 65 4.84 -18.86 13.96
C PRO A 65 5.56 -19.04 12.62
N ALA A 66 5.19 -20.09 11.87
CA ALA A 66 5.63 -20.24 10.49
C ALA A 66 5.20 -19.01 9.65
N LEU A 67 6.17 -18.38 8.98
CA LEU A 67 5.96 -17.18 8.19
C LEU A 67 5.69 -17.53 6.71
N ASP A 68 4.58 -17.02 6.18
CA ASP A 68 4.27 -17.12 4.76
C ASP A 68 5.11 -16.13 3.96
N ALA A 69 5.31 -14.91 4.47
CA ALA A 69 6.25 -13.97 3.89
C ALA A 69 6.83 -13.00 4.93
N ALA A 70 7.99 -12.43 4.61
CA ALA A 70 8.52 -11.24 5.27
C ALA A 70 8.38 -10.02 4.33
N LEU A 71 8.05 -8.87 4.90
CA LEU A 71 7.99 -7.58 4.24
C LEU A 71 9.14 -6.74 4.77
N VAL A 72 10.09 -6.39 3.92
CA VAL A 72 11.31 -5.68 4.32
C VAL A 72 11.34 -4.36 3.55
N SER A 73 11.01 -3.27 4.22
CA SER A 73 10.87 -1.93 3.62
C SER A 73 12.17 -1.49 2.94
N HIS A 74 13.31 -1.84 3.52
CA HIS A 74 14.65 -1.68 2.97
C HIS A 74 15.65 -2.57 3.73
N THR A 75 16.81 -2.81 3.14
CA THR A 75 17.85 -3.68 3.72
C THR A 75 19.10 -2.93 4.16
N GLY A 76 19.13 -1.62 3.90
CA GLY A 76 20.28 -0.75 4.11
C GLY A 76 20.53 -0.42 5.58
N HIS A 77 19.49 -0.40 6.41
CA HIS A 77 19.60 0.02 7.82
C HIS A 77 19.32 -1.10 8.81
N GLN A 78 20.11 -1.11 9.87
CA GLN A 78 20.11 -2.20 10.86
C GLN A 78 18.91 -2.13 11.80
N ASP A 79 18.31 -0.96 11.97
CA ASP A 79 17.11 -0.80 12.79
C ASP A 79 15.82 -1.31 12.14
N ASN A 80 15.84 -1.62 10.84
CA ASN A 80 14.75 -2.27 10.11
C ASN A 80 15.10 -3.71 9.68
N LEU A 81 16.38 -4.07 9.67
CA LEU A 81 16.84 -5.42 9.34
C LEU A 81 18.19 -5.75 10.00
N ASP A 82 18.17 -6.05 11.29
CA ASP A 82 19.37 -6.44 12.04
C ASP A 82 19.87 -7.86 11.68
N THR A 83 20.94 -8.33 12.32
CA THR A 83 21.61 -9.57 11.89
C THR A 83 20.72 -10.80 12.10
N ALA A 84 20.12 -10.94 13.29
CA ALA A 84 19.14 -11.98 13.55
C ALA A 84 17.86 -11.81 12.70
N GLY A 85 17.44 -10.57 12.49
CA GLY A 85 16.34 -10.16 11.63
C GLY A 85 16.47 -10.65 10.19
N ARG A 86 17.62 -10.42 9.57
CA ARG A 86 17.95 -10.92 8.23
C ARG A 86 17.84 -12.44 8.14
N THR A 87 18.28 -13.14 9.19
CA THR A 87 18.18 -14.61 9.27
C THR A 87 16.72 -15.07 9.32
N VAL A 88 15.90 -14.41 10.15
CA VAL A 88 14.45 -14.68 10.25
C VAL A 88 13.74 -14.40 8.93
N ALA A 89 14.00 -13.24 8.31
CA ALA A 89 13.40 -12.87 7.03
C ALA A 89 13.70 -13.93 5.94
N SER A 90 14.96 -14.36 5.87
CA SER A 90 15.44 -15.32 4.87
C SER A 90 14.85 -16.73 5.05
N ALA A 91 14.31 -17.04 6.22
CA ALA A 91 13.63 -18.30 6.51
C ALA A 91 12.14 -18.30 6.11
N ALA A 92 11.55 -17.13 5.80
CA ALA A 92 10.18 -17.05 5.31
C ALA A 92 10.04 -17.65 3.90
N SER A 93 8.82 -18.10 3.53
CA SER A 93 8.61 -18.71 2.20
C SER A 93 8.84 -17.72 1.04
N LYS A 94 8.61 -16.43 1.30
CA LYS A 94 8.84 -15.30 0.39
C LYS A 94 9.35 -14.11 1.18
N VAL A 95 10.17 -13.27 0.55
CA VAL A 95 10.53 -11.95 1.09
C VAL A 95 10.18 -10.91 0.04
N PHE A 96 9.42 -9.88 0.40
CA PHE A 96 9.12 -8.75 -0.48
C PHE A 96 9.87 -7.52 0.01
N THR A 97 10.56 -6.84 -0.90
CA THR A 97 11.43 -5.70 -0.59
C THR A 97 11.63 -4.83 -1.83
N THR A 98 12.46 -3.80 -1.73
CA THR A 98 12.87 -2.97 -2.87
C THR A 98 13.67 -3.79 -3.89
N VAL A 99 13.77 -3.30 -5.14
CA VAL A 99 14.60 -3.96 -6.16
C VAL A 99 16.08 -4.04 -5.75
N ALA A 100 16.58 -3.05 -5.01
CA ALA A 100 17.92 -3.10 -4.43
C ALA A 100 18.01 -4.15 -3.30
N GLY A 101 17.03 -4.17 -2.38
CA GLY A 101 16.99 -5.12 -1.27
C GLY A 101 16.93 -6.58 -1.71
N ALA A 102 16.24 -6.86 -2.81
CA ALA A 102 16.17 -8.22 -3.35
C ALA A 102 17.52 -8.68 -3.94
N LYS A 103 18.31 -7.77 -4.51
CA LYS A 103 19.68 -8.08 -4.97
C LYS A 103 20.60 -8.36 -3.79
N ASP A 104 20.45 -7.62 -2.70
CA ASP A 104 21.23 -7.78 -1.48
C ASP A 104 20.88 -9.07 -0.72
N LEU A 105 19.60 -9.38 -0.55
CA LEU A 105 19.15 -10.58 0.16
C LEU A 105 19.30 -11.87 -0.67
N GLY A 106 19.08 -11.79 -1.98
CA GLY A 106 19.04 -12.95 -2.86
C GLY A 106 17.97 -13.98 -2.47
N GLY A 107 18.17 -15.24 -2.88
CA GLY A 107 17.32 -16.35 -2.47
C GLY A 107 15.84 -16.18 -2.83
N ALA A 108 14.97 -16.20 -1.83
CA ALA A 108 13.51 -16.06 -1.99
C ALA A 108 13.02 -14.60 -2.06
N ALA A 109 13.95 -13.62 -2.04
CA ALA A 109 13.61 -12.21 -2.10
C ALA A 109 13.10 -11.78 -3.48
N VAL A 110 12.02 -11.03 -3.47
CA VAL A 110 11.36 -10.47 -4.65
C VAL A 110 11.37 -8.96 -4.50
N GLY A 111 12.08 -8.31 -5.43
CA GLY A 111 12.14 -6.87 -5.53
C GLY A 111 10.90 -6.34 -6.23
N LEU A 112 10.27 -5.33 -5.66
CA LEU A 112 9.11 -4.66 -6.22
C LEU A 112 9.47 -3.22 -6.62
N GLU A 113 9.08 -2.85 -7.84
CA GLU A 113 9.05 -1.46 -8.27
C GLU A 113 7.83 -0.74 -7.66
N PRO A 114 7.85 0.60 -7.54
CA PRO A 114 6.69 1.34 -7.04
C PRO A 114 5.39 0.98 -7.76
N TRP A 115 4.33 0.75 -6.98
CA TRP A 115 3.00 0.29 -7.40
C TRP A 115 2.93 -1.11 -7.99
N GLN A 116 4.04 -1.86 -8.02
CA GLN A 116 4.00 -3.25 -8.45
C GLN A 116 3.34 -4.12 -7.39
N THR A 117 2.41 -4.97 -7.85
CA THR A 117 1.69 -5.93 -7.02
C THR A 117 2.20 -7.35 -7.22
N ARG A 118 2.28 -8.11 -6.13
CA ARG A 118 2.40 -9.58 -6.14
C ARG A 118 1.33 -10.21 -5.27
N THR A 119 0.77 -11.30 -5.76
CA THR A 119 -0.29 -12.03 -5.06
C THR A 119 0.27 -13.29 -4.41
N LEU A 120 0.02 -13.44 -3.12
CA LEU A 120 0.19 -14.71 -2.40
C LEU A 120 -1.08 -15.54 -2.59
N SER A 121 -0.90 -16.78 -3.05
CA SER A 121 -2.00 -17.72 -3.30
C SER A 121 -1.66 -19.12 -2.78
N LYS A 122 -2.57 -19.71 -2.01
CA LYS A 122 -2.52 -21.11 -1.53
C LYS A 122 -3.94 -21.68 -1.53
N PRO A 123 -4.14 -22.98 -1.83
CA PRO A 123 -5.46 -23.60 -1.79
C PRO A 123 -6.15 -23.37 -0.43
N GLY A 124 -7.43 -22.97 -0.48
CA GLY A 124 -8.24 -22.73 0.72
C GLY A 124 -7.95 -21.43 1.47
N ARG A 125 -7.14 -20.52 0.91
CA ARG A 125 -6.91 -19.16 1.44
C ARG A 125 -7.34 -18.12 0.42
N THR A 126 -7.91 -17.01 0.91
CA THR A 126 -8.15 -15.84 0.07
C THR A 126 -6.81 -15.33 -0.47
N PRO A 127 -6.65 -15.09 -1.78
CA PRO A 127 -5.45 -14.48 -2.33
C PRO A 127 -5.16 -13.13 -1.67
N LEU A 128 -3.90 -12.88 -1.31
CA LEU A 128 -3.48 -11.63 -0.69
C LEU A 128 -2.53 -10.88 -1.61
N ASN A 129 -2.92 -9.67 -1.99
CA ASN A 129 -2.11 -8.77 -2.79
C ASN A 129 -1.16 -7.97 -1.89
N ILE A 130 0.08 -7.88 -2.36
CA ILE A 130 1.17 -7.11 -1.73
C ILE A 130 1.65 -6.12 -2.78
N THR A 131 1.30 -4.85 -2.58
CA THR A 131 1.63 -3.76 -3.49
C THR A 131 2.72 -2.91 -2.87
N ALA A 132 3.83 -2.71 -3.59
CA ALA A 132 4.85 -1.77 -3.15
C ALA A 132 4.34 -0.33 -3.27
N VAL A 133 4.48 0.43 -2.20
CA VAL A 133 4.11 1.85 -2.12
C VAL A 133 5.39 2.67 -2.17
N PRO A 134 5.48 3.73 -2.99
CA PRO A 134 6.61 4.65 -2.93
C PRO A 134 6.83 5.17 -1.52
N ALA A 135 8.08 5.29 -1.13
CA ALA A 135 8.50 5.87 0.14
C ALA A 135 9.82 6.62 -0.07
N ARG A 136 10.06 7.63 0.76
CA ARG A 136 11.33 8.38 0.82
C ARG A 136 11.80 8.51 2.27
N HIS A 137 13.00 8.01 2.55
CA HIS A 137 13.63 7.98 3.87
C HIS A 137 14.36 9.31 4.16
N GLY A 138 13.62 10.40 4.26
CA GLY A 138 14.16 11.74 4.51
C GLY A 138 13.71 12.80 3.50
N PRO A 139 14.21 14.04 3.63
CA PRO A 139 13.90 15.14 2.71
C PRO A 139 14.31 14.83 1.27
N VAL A 140 13.68 15.52 0.31
CA VAL A 140 14.09 15.43 -1.10
C VAL A 140 15.56 15.82 -1.24
N GLY A 141 16.34 14.99 -1.92
CA GLY A 141 17.78 15.17 -2.14
C GLY A 141 18.68 14.38 -1.18
N THR A 142 18.12 13.62 -0.23
CA THR A 142 18.91 12.75 0.67
C THR A 142 18.98 11.29 0.23
N GLU A 143 18.37 10.93 -0.90
CA GLU A 143 18.17 9.54 -1.36
C GLU A 143 19.50 8.81 -1.62
N ASP A 144 20.53 9.51 -2.10
CA ASP A 144 21.87 8.93 -2.31
C ASP A 144 22.56 8.52 -1.00
N ILE A 145 22.14 9.08 0.13
CA ILE A 145 22.66 8.79 1.47
C ILE A 145 21.78 7.73 2.16
N THR A 146 20.47 7.92 2.06
CA THR A 146 19.44 7.18 2.81
C THR A 146 18.99 5.90 2.12
N GLY A 147 19.29 5.76 0.83
CA GLY A 147 19.01 4.56 0.06
C GLY A 147 17.52 4.36 -0.27
N PRO A 148 17.22 3.30 -1.02
CA PRO A 148 15.86 2.99 -1.45
C PRO A 148 15.04 2.37 -0.31
N VAL A 149 13.82 2.88 -0.14
CA VAL A 149 12.81 2.38 0.80
C VAL A 149 11.46 2.20 0.11
N THR A 150 10.64 1.26 0.59
CA THR A 150 9.26 1.08 0.14
C THR A 150 8.32 0.83 1.31
N GLY A 151 7.09 1.31 1.20
CA GLY A 151 5.97 0.81 2.00
C GLY A 151 5.28 -0.38 1.32
N PHE A 152 4.33 -1.01 2.01
CA PHE A 152 3.54 -2.11 1.46
C PHE A 152 2.06 -1.90 1.75
N LEU A 153 1.22 -2.03 0.72
CA LEU A 153 -0.21 -2.21 0.88
C LEU A 153 -0.56 -3.69 0.78
N LEU A 154 -1.27 -4.19 1.79
CA LEU A 154 -1.82 -5.54 1.85
C LEU A 154 -3.33 -5.45 1.66
N HIS A 155 -3.87 -6.15 0.66
CA HIS A 155 -5.31 -6.17 0.44
C HIS A 155 -5.79 -7.45 -0.25
N THR A 156 -7.09 -7.74 -0.11
CA THR A 156 -7.79 -8.79 -0.84
C THR A 156 -8.74 -8.14 -1.85
N ASP A 157 -8.80 -8.61 -3.09
CA ASP A 157 -9.66 -8.01 -4.12
C ASP A 157 -11.15 -8.10 -3.79
N ASP A 158 -11.54 -9.14 -3.05
CA ASP A 158 -12.92 -9.35 -2.59
C ASP A 158 -13.29 -8.51 -1.33
N GLY A 159 -12.34 -7.75 -0.79
CA GLY A 159 -12.53 -6.97 0.44
C GLY A 159 -12.89 -7.82 1.67
N SER A 160 -12.58 -9.12 1.67
CA SER A 160 -12.90 -10.03 2.78
C SER A 160 -12.03 -9.83 4.02
N ALA A 161 -10.92 -9.10 3.89
CA ALA A 161 -10.04 -8.67 4.96
C ALA A 161 -9.80 -7.14 4.88
N PRO A 162 -9.48 -6.47 6.01
CA PRO A 162 -9.16 -5.05 5.99
C PRO A 162 -7.88 -4.80 5.20
N SER A 163 -7.81 -3.67 4.50
CA SER A 163 -6.55 -3.26 3.87
C SER A 163 -5.57 -2.73 4.91
N VAL A 164 -4.32 -3.16 4.81
CA VAL A 164 -3.26 -2.80 5.77
C VAL A 164 -2.12 -2.14 5.03
N TYR A 165 -1.85 -0.87 5.32
CA TYR A 165 -0.68 -0.16 4.83
C TYR A 165 0.44 -0.22 5.88
N VAL A 166 1.63 -0.63 5.48
CA VAL A 166 2.87 -0.57 6.26
C VAL A 166 3.74 0.50 5.61
N SER A 167 4.06 1.57 6.33
CA SER A 167 4.66 2.75 5.69
C SER A 167 6.09 2.53 5.19
N GLY A 168 6.85 1.67 5.87
CA GLY A 168 8.32 1.75 5.86
C GLY A 168 8.79 3.09 6.44
N ASP A 169 10.09 3.29 6.51
CA ASP A 169 10.63 4.56 6.98
C ASP A 169 10.45 5.64 5.93
N THR A 170 9.51 6.54 6.17
CA THR A 170 9.23 7.59 5.21
C THR A 170 8.80 8.90 5.83
N VAL A 171 9.08 9.99 5.11
CA VAL A 171 8.50 11.31 5.34
C VAL A 171 7.67 11.79 4.13
N ASP A 172 7.36 10.89 3.19
CA ASP A 172 6.67 11.21 1.94
C ASP A 172 5.15 11.16 2.08
N LEU A 173 4.57 12.27 2.56
CA LEU A 173 3.12 12.41 2.67
C LEU A 173 2.41 12.47 1.31
N ASP A 174 3.11 12.85 0.24
CA ASP A 174 2.53 12.86 -1.11
C ASP A 174 2.34 11.43 -1.62
N ALA A 175 3.27 10.52 -1.34
CA ALA A 175 3.09 9.10 -1.63
C ALA A 175 1.89 8.50 -0.87
N MET A 176 1.65 8.91 0.38
CA MET A 176 0.48 8.49 1.16
C MET A 176 -0.83 9.05 0.61
N ARG A 177 -0.83 10.30 0.11
CA ARG A 177 -1.97 10.86 -0.61
C ARG A 177 -2.25 10.07 -1.90
N ALA A 178 -1.23 9.82 -2.71
CA ALA A 178 -1.36 9.02 -3.92
C ALA A 178 -1.83 7.58 -3.63
N LEU A 179 -1.44 7.00 -2.50
CA LEU A 179 -1.96 5.73 -2.02
C LEU A 179 -3.47 5.83 -1.72
N ALA A 180 -3.90 6.86 -1.00
CA ALA A 180 -5.30 7.09 -0.64
C ALA A 180 -6.22 7.38 -1.83
N ASP A 181 -5.66 7.99 -2.89
CA ASP A 181 -6.37 8.26 -4.15
C ASP A 181 -6.65 6.96 -4.90
N ARG A 182 -5.77 5.95 -4.78
CA ARG A 182 -5.86 4.65 -5.46
C ARG A 182 -6.63 3.59 -4.65
N TYR A 183 -6.40 3.57 -3.34
CA TYR A 183 -6.82 2.52 -2.44
C TYR A 183 -7.43 3.08 -1.16
N ARG A 184 -8.48 2.40 -0.70
CA ARG A 184 -8.97 2.56 0.66
C ARG A 184 -7.98 1.91 1.63
N ILE A 185 -7.69 2.59 2.74
CA ILE A 185 -6.82 2.10 3.82
C ILE A 185 -7.65 1.94 5.09
N ASP A 186 -7.75 0.71 5.61
CA ASP A 186 -8.46 0.45 6.87
C ASP A 186 -7.52 0.56 8.07
N VAL A 187 -6.27 0.14 7.89
CA VAL A 187 -5.23 0.10 8.92
C VAL A 187 -3.92 0.66 8.37
N ALA A 188 -3.26 1.52 9.13
CA ALA A 188 -1.94 2.05 8.79
C ALA A 188 -0.95 1.76 9.93
N LEU A 189 0.04 0.91 9.67
CA LEU A 189 1.24 0.74 10.50
C LEU A 189 2.23 1.82 10.07
N LEU A 190 2.31 2.88 10.87
CA LEU A 190 3.16 4.03 10.57
C LEU A 190 4.49 3.89 11.33
N HIS A 191 5.60 4.05 10.62
CA HIS A 191 6.93 4.15 11.21
C HIS A 191 7.14 5.55 11.75
N LEU A 192 6.96 5.71 13.06
CA LEU A 192 7.10 6.96 13.78
C LEU A 192 8.56 7.14 14.26
N GLY A 193 8.74 7.78 15.42
CA GLY A 193 10.02 7.91 16.11
C GLY A 193 10.85 9.09 15.65
N ALA A 194 10.46 9.77 14.56
CA ALA A 194 11.19 10.91 14.02
C ALA A 194 12.71 10.64 13.98
N ALA A 195 13.11 9.51 13.40
CA ALA A 195 14.49 9.06 13.45
C ALA A 195 15.43 10.15 12.94
N GLY A 196 16.48 10.43 13.70
CA GLY A 196 17.38 11.53 13.43
C GLY A 196 18.63 11.46 14.27
N PHE A 197 19.67 12.15 13.81
CA PHE A 197 20.97 12.22 14.43
C PHE A 197 21.34 13.68 14.64
N GLU A 198 22.06 14.00 15.73
CA GLU A 198 22.47 15.37 16.03
C GLU A 198 23.31 15.96 14.89
N GLU A 199 24.14 15.12 14.25
CA GLU A 199 24.98 15.43 13.10
C GLU A 199 24.19 15.85 11.85
N LEU A 200 22.93 15.43 11.75
CA LEU A 200 22.02 15.78 10.65
C LEU A 200 21.09 16.96 11.00
N GLY A 201 21.19 17.52 12.20
CA GLY A 201 20.38 18.64 12.66
C GLY A 201 18.88 18.31 12.67
N ASP A 202 18.07 19.12 11.98
CA ASP A 202 16.60 19.00 11.95
C ASP A 202 16.08 18.00 10.92
N ILE A 203 16.96 17.27 10.23
CA ILE A 203 16.56 16.23 9.28
C ILE A 203 15.92 15.06 10.04
N ARG A 204 14.75 14.63 9.58
CA ARG A 204 14.05 13.44 10.08
C ARG A 204 13.92 12.42 8.95
N LEU A 205 14.22 11.18 9.28
CA LEU A 205 14.30 10.06 8.35
C LEU A 205 13.02 9.21 8.36
N SER A 206 12.22 9.30 9.41
CA SER A 206 10.88 8.72 9.54
C SER A 206 9.84 9.77 9.99
N LEU A 207 8.57 9.39 10.05
CA LEU A 207 7.50 10.32 10.43
C LEU A 207 7.69 10.84 11.85
N THR A 208 7.52 12.16 12.01
CA THR A 208 7.18 12.77 13.30
C THR A 208 5.73 12.45 13.69
N ALA A 209 5.38 12.60 14.97
CA ALA A 209 4.02 12.45 15.46
C ALA A 209 3.05 13.40 14.74
N THR A 210 3.49 14.63 14.48
CA THR A 210 2.70 15.61 13.73
C THR A 210 2.47 15.16 12.29
N GLN A 211 3.50 14.66 11.60
CA GLN A 211 3.34 14.10 10.26
C GLN A 211 2.48 12.83 10.27
N ALA A 212 2.52 12.00 11.32
CA ALA A 212 1.69 10.81 11.44
C ALA A 212 0.19 11.15 11.61
N VAL A 213 -0.13 12.22 12.34
CA VAL A 213 -1.50 12.76 12.41
C VAL A 213 -1.97 13.24 11.03
N GLU A 214 -1.12 13.94 10.28
CA GLU A 214 -1.45 14.39 8.94
C GLU A 214 -1.56 13.22 7.95
N ALA A 215 -0.66 12.24 8.03
CA ALA A 215 -0.71 11.00 7.26
C ALA A 215 -2.05 10.28 7.46
N ARG A 216 -2.50 10.14 8.72
CA ARG A 216 -3.81 9.58 9.04
C ARG A 216 -4.95 10.32 8.32
N ARG A 217 -4.90 11.65 8.29
CA ARG A 217 -5.91 12.47 7.60
C ARG A 217 -5.88 12.23 6.09
N LEU A 218 -4.70 12.22 5.47
CA LEU A 218 -4.52 11.99 4.04
C LEU A 218 -4.96 10.59 3.62
N LEU A 219 -4.68 9.58 4.44
CA LEU A 219 -5.06 8.18 4.24
C LEU A 219 -6.55 7.89 4.46
N GLY A 220 -7.35 8.89 4.83
CA GLY A 220 -8.81 8.74 4.99
C GLY A 220 -9.25 8.21 6.35
N ASP A 221 -8.55 8.58 7.42
CA ASP A 221 -8.85 8.22 8.82
C ASP A 221 -8.77 6.72 9.17
N PRO A 222 -7.72 5.97 8.75
CA PRO A 222 -7.56 4.57 9.14
C PRO A 222 -7.35 4.41 10.65
N LEU A 223 -7.45 3.16 11.12
CA LEU A 223 -6.87 2.77 12.39
C LEU A 223 -5.35 2.89 12.29
N VAL A 224 -4.73 3.72 13.14
CA VAL A 224 -3.27 3.90 13.13
C VAL A 224 -2.64 3.04 14.22
N VAL A 225 -1.68 2.21 13.83
CA VAL A 225 -0.80 1.45 14.72
C VAL A 225 0.60 2.07 14.66
N ALA A 226 1.14 2.48 15.80
CA ALA A 226 2.52 2.94 15.86
C ALA A 226 3.50 1.77 15.86
N VAL A 227 4.48 1.83 14.97
CA VAL A 227 5.72 1.05 14.99
C VAL A 227 6.90 2.01 14.88
N HIS A 228 8.13 1.52 15.06
CA HIS A 228 9.36 2.32 14.90
C HIS A 228 9.36 3.59 15.78
N ALA A 229 8.77 3.53 16.97
CA ALA A 229 8.68 4.67 17.89
C ALA A 229 9.41 4.44 19.22
N GLU A 230 9.77 3.19 19.51
CA GLU A 230 10.55 2.75 20.66
C GLU A 230 11.48 1.61 20.23
N GLY A 231 12.56 1.38 20.98
CA GLY A 231 13.45 0.22 20.79
C GLY A 231 14.80 0.53 20.14
N TRP A 232 15.01 1.75 19.65
CA TRP A 232 16.29 2.22 19.13
C TRP A 232 16.63 3.63 19.63
N ALA A 233 17.92 3.91 19.80
CA ALA A 233 18.41 5.12 20.49
C ALA A 233 18.26 6.42 19.69
N HIS A 234 18.25 6.34 18.35
CA HIS A 234 18.16 7.48 17.43
C HIS A 234 16.70 7.87 17.11
N TYR A 235 15.72 7.23 17.74
CA TYR A 235 14.34 7.70 17.72
C TYR A 235 14.20 8.88 18.68
N THR A 236 13.78 10.03 18.17
CA THR A 236 13.88 11.32 18.86
C THR A 236 12.58 11.74 19.55
N GLU A 237 11.44 11.11 19.22
CA GLU A 237 10.15 11.35 19.87
C GLU A 237 9.79 10.19 20.82
N ASP A 238 9.58 10.49 22.09
CA ASP A 238 9.15 9.50 23.08
C ASP A 238 7.63 9.22 23.04
N ARG A 239 7.24 8.15 23.74
CA ARG A 239 5.83 7.74 23.81
C ARG A 239 4.89 8.82 24.33
N SER A 240 5.33 9.59 25.33
CA SER A 240 4.50 10.65 25.91
C SER A 240 4.23 11.75 24.90
N HIS A 241 5.25 12.18 24.16
CA HIS A 241 5.13 13.23 23.14
C HIS A 241 4.20 12.81 22.00
N VAL A 242 4.39 11.61 21.45
CA VAL A 242 3.55 11.09 20.37
C VAL A 242 2.09 10.96 20.83
N GLN A 243 1.85 10.40 22.02
CA GLN A 243 0.51 10.23 22.57
C GLN A 243 -0.20 11.58 22.76
N GLN A 244 0.49 12.56 23.35
CA GLN A 244 -0.04 13.92 23.52
C GLN A 244 -0.38 14.59 22.18
N THR A 245 0.42 14.33 21.14
CA THR A 245 0.19 14.89 19.80
C THR A 245 -1.09 14.34 19.16
N PHE A 246 -1.33 13.03 19.26
CA PHE A 246 -2.57 12.42 18.78
C PHE A 246 -3.79 12.85 19.61
N GLU A 247 -3.65 12.96 20.93
CA GLU A 247 -4.69 13.46 21.83
C GLU A 247 -5.07 14.91 21.54
N ALA A 248 -4.08 15.78 21.34
CA ALA A 248 -4.31 17.19 20.98
C ALA A 248 -5.02 17.35 19.63
N ALA A 249 -4.78 16.42 18.69
CA ALA A 249 -5.50 16.35 17.43
C ALA A 249 -6.88 15.68 17.53
N GLY A 250 -7.24 15.10 18.70
CA GLY A 250 -8.52 14.44 18.92
C GLY A 250 -8.70 13.14 18.15
N VAL A 251 -7.61 12.45 17.80
CA VAL A 251 -7.63 11.22 16.99
C VAL A 251 -7.01 10.04 17.74
N PRO A 252 -7.51 8.81 17.56
CA PRO A 252 -7.00 7.64 18.26
C PRO A 252 -5.65 7.19 17.70
N LEU A 253 -4.77 6.74 18.60
CA LEU A 253 -3.53 6.02 18.30
C LEU A 253 -3.57 4.64 18.96
N HIS A 254 -3.27 3.58 18.22
CA HIS A 254 -3.08 2.26 18.79
C HIS A 254 -1.58 1.99 18.96
N TRP A 255 -1.14 1.94 20.21
CA TRP A 255 0.25 1.65 20.55
C TRP A 255 0.34 0.77 21.79
N PRO A 256 -0.03 -0.53 21.67
CA PRO A 256 0.00 -1.45 22.80
C PRO A 256 1.44 -1.75 23.25
N ALA A 257 1.56 -2.45 24.37
CA ALA A 257 2.84 -3.02 24.76
C ALA A 257 3.31 -4.03 23.70
N PRO A 258 4.61 -4.10 23.37
CA PRO A 258 5.14 -5.11 22.47
C PRO A 258 4.72 -6.53 22.88
N GLY A 259 4.25 -7.33 21.92
CA GLY A 259 3.76 -8.70 22.11
C GLY A 259 2.24 -8.83 22.24
N GLU A 260 1.51 -7.72 22.46
CA GLU A 260 0.04 -7.76 22.56
C GLU A 260 -0.63 -7.66 21.18
N PRO A 261 -1.53 -8.60 20.81
CA PRO A 261 -2.21 -8.57 19.52
C PRO A 261 -3.35 -7.54 19.52
N ILE A 262 -3.37 -6.69 18.49
CA ILE A 262 -4.45 -5.77 18.16
C ILE A 262 -5.37 -6.45 17.15
N PRO A 263 -6.68 -6.64 17.44
CA PRO A 263 -7.62 -7.09 16.44
C PRO A 263 -7.83 -6.01 15.37
N LEU A 264 -7.80 -6.40 14.11
CA LEU A 264 -8.05 -5.48 12.99
C LEU A 264 -9.55 -5.31 12.74
N PRO A 265 -9.99 -4.14 12.26
CA PRO A 265 -11.41 -3.88 12.00
C PRO A 265 -11.98 -4.87 10.98
N ASP A 266 -13.23 -5.28 11.18
CA ASP A 266 -13.96 -6.05 10.18
C ASP A 266 -14.29 -5.12 8.99
N PRO A 267 -13.89 -5.47 7.75
CA PRO A 267 -14.18 -4.65 6.57
C PRO A 267 -15.69 -4.47 6.32
N SER A 268 -16.54 -5.37 6.86
CA SER A 268 -18.00 -5.23 6.79
C SER A 268 -18.55 -4.13 7.71
N ALA A 269 -17.90 -3.85 8.85
CA ALA A 269 -18.30 -2.81 9.80
C ALA A 269 -18.00 -1.40 9.30
N THR A 270 -17.22 -1.29 8.23
CA THR A 270 -16.77 -0.04 7.63
C THR A 270 -17.25 0.08 6.17
N LYS A 271 -18.20 -0.76 5.74
CA LYS A 271 -18.94 -0.63 4.47
C LYS A 271 -19.56 0.77 4.40
N GLY A 272 -19.16 1.56 3.39
CA GLY A 272 -19.54 2.96 3.21
C GLY A 272 -18.41 3.98 3.42
N ARG A 273 -17.21 3.56 3.84
CA ARG A 273 -15.98 4.37 3.90
C ARG A 273 -14.94 3.91 2.86
N ARG A 274 -15.22 3.83 1.55
CA ARG A 274 -14.11 3.95 0.57
C ARG A 274 -13.70 5.42 0.50
N GLY A 275 -12.42 5.67 0.26
CA GLY A 275 -11.74 6.93 0.58
C GLY A 275 -12.57 8.16 0.22
N LYS A 276 -12.74 9.07 1.19
CA LYS A 276 -13.43 10.36 0.97
C LYS A 276 -12.78 11.20 -0.16
N ASN A 277 -11.61 10.80 -0.64
CA ASN A 277 -10.78 11.50 -1.61
C ASN A 277 -10.56 10.74 -2.93
N VAL A 278 -11.16 9.56 -3.15
CA VAL A 278 -11.00 8.88 -4.45
C VAL A 278 -11.55 9.78 -5.56
N THR A 279 -10.69 10.19 -6.50
CA THR A 279 -11.03 11.11 -7.59
C THR A 279 -11.39 10.34 -8.86
N PRO A 280 -12.14 10.95 -9.80
CA PRO A 280 -12.47 10.30 -11.08
C PRO A 280 -11.27 9.77 -11.87
N GLU A 281 -10.13 10.45 -11.76
CA GLU A 281 -8.89 10.13 -12.47
C GLU A 281 -8.30 8.76 -12.10
N VAL A 282 -8.66 8.20 -10.93
CA VAL A 282 -8.23 6.84 -10.53
C VAL A 282 -8.66 5.78 -11.56
N VAL A 283 -9.78 6.03 -12.26
CA VAL A 283 -10.30 5.12 -13.28
C VAL A 283 -9.30 4.97 -14.42
N HIS A 284 -8.61 6.05 -14.81
CA HIS A 284 -7.60 6.01 -15.86
C HIS A 284 -6.35 5.23 -15.45
N GLU A 285 -5.92 5.40 -14.21
CA GLU A 285 -4.76 4.67 -13.68
C GLU A 285 -5.03 3.18 -13.63
N ARG A 286 -6.23 2.79 -13.17
CA ARG A 286 -6.69 1.41 -13.16
C ARG A 286 -6.82 0.87 -14.58
N PHE A 287 -7.36 1.66 -15.52
CA PHE A 287 -7.45 1.26 -16.92
C PHE A 287 -6.06 0.97 -17.51
N ALA A 288 -5.11 1.87 -17.30
CA ALA A 288 -3.74 1.70 -17.78
C ALA A 288 -3.06 0.47 -17.15
N GLN A 289 -3.31 0.21 -15.86
CA GLN A 289 -2.80 -0.96 -15.17
C GLN A 289 -3.41 -2.25 -15.72
N TYR A 290 -4.74 -2.33 -15.87
CA TYR A 290 -5.42 -3.52 -16.41
C TYR A 290 -5.07 -3.77 -17.87
N LEU A 291 -4.89 -2.72 -18.68
CA LEU A 291 -4.39 -2.84 -20.05
C LEU A 291 -2.98 -3.46 -20.08
N LYS A 292 -2.09 -3.00 -19.20
CA LYS A 292 -0.72 -3.51 -19.05
C LYS A 292 -0.70 -4.97 -18.60
N ASP A 293 -1.60 -5.33 -17.68
CA ASP A 293 -1.70 -6.68 -17.12
C ASP A 293 -2.52 -7.65 -18.01
N GLN A 294 -3.06 -7.15 -19.13
CA GLN A 294 -3.98 -7.87 -20.02
C GLN A 294 -5.22 -8.42 -19.29
N ASP A 295 -5.71 -7.69 -18.29
CA ASP A 295 -6.84 -8.06 -17.45
C ASP A 295 -8.16 -7.52 -18.01
N LEU A 296 -8.88 -8.38 -18.75
CA LEU A 296 -10.17 -8.03 -19.33
C LEU A 296 -11.28 -7.83 -18.29
N ASP A 297 -11.24 -8.60 -17.19
CA ASP A 297 -12.25 -8.50 -16.14
C ASP A 297 -12.03 -7.23 -15.31
N GLY A 298 -10.77 -6.90 -15.04
CA GLY A 298 -10.37 -5.61 -14.47
C GLY A 298 -10.84 -4.44 -15.33
N LEU A 299 -10.59 -4.46 -16.65
CA LEU A 299 -11.10 -3.43 -17.56
C LEU A 299 -12.63 -3.30 -17.53
N GLY A 300 -13.36 -4.42 -17.54
CA GLY A 300 -14.81 -4.43 -17.43
C GLY A 300 -15.33 -3.85 -16.12
N SER A 301 -14.60 -4.05 -15.02
CA SER A 301 -14.99 -3.54 -13.69
C SER A 301 -15.03 -2.02 -13.59
N LEU A 302 -14.37 -1.31 -14.52
CA LEU A 302 -14.35 0.15 -14.57
C LEU A 302 -15.62 0.75 -15.16
N PHE A 303 -16.52 -0.07 -15.70
CA PHE A 303 -17.77 0.37 -16.31
C PHE A 303 -18.95 0.03 -15.41
N ASP A 304 -19.88 0.98 -15.28
CA ASP A 304 -21.19 0.74 -14.68
C ASP A 304 -21.95 -0.35 -15.46
N GLU A 305 -22.89 -1.04 -14.82
CA GLU A 305 -23.64 -2.14 -15.44
C GLU A 305 -24.35 -1.71 -16.72
N ASP A 306 -24.85 -0.47 -16.76
CA ASP A 306 -25.60 0.11 -17.88
C ASP A 306 -24.77 1.13 -18.69
N ALA A 307 -23.44 1.12 -18.55
CA ALA A 307 -22.57 2.09 -19.19
C ALA A 307 -22.64 2.07 -20.73
N MET A 308 -22.27 3.18 -21.36
CA MET A 308 -22.11 3.31 -22.80
C MET A 308 -20.63 3.49 -23.17
N PHE A 309 -20.16 2.79 -24.20
CA PHE A 309 -18.81 2.92 -24.74
C PHE A 309 -18.84 3.14 -26.25
N VAL A 310 -17.97 4.01 -26.78
CA VAL A 310 -17.78 4.18 -28.22
C VAL A 310 -16.52 3.43 -28.66
N PRO A 311 -16.64 2.28 -29.35
CA PRO A 311 -15.51 1.39 -29.64
C PRO A 311 -14.60 1.84 -30.79
N GLY A 312 -15.04 2.79 -31.60
CA GLY A 312 -14.28 3.26 -32.75
C GLY A 312 -14.83 4.57 -33.34
N PRO A 313 -14.02 5.35 -34.06
CA PRO A 313 -14.52 6.53 -34.76
C PRO A 313 -15.64 6.15 -35.73
N GLY A 314 -16.81 6.79 -35.59
CA GLY A 314 -17.99 6.53 -36.43
C GLY A 314 -18.69 5.19 -36.18
N GLN A 315 -18.26 4.41 -35.18
CA GLN A 315 -18.97 3.20 -34.77
C GLN A 315 -20.15 3.52 -33.86
N GLN A 316 -21.17 2.68 -33.88
CA GLN A 316 -22.30 2.80 -32.97
C GLN A 316 -21.85 2.51 -31.53
N PRO A 317 -22.36 3.27 -30.54
CA PRO A 317 -22.09 2.97 -29.14
C PRO A 317 -22.57 1.57 -28.76
N VAL A 318 -21.82 0.92 -27.88
CA VAL A 318 -22.24 -0.31 -27.21
C VAL A 318 -22.71 0.03 -25.81
N HIS A 319 -23.65 -0.77 -25.30
CA HIS A 319 -24.27 -0.57 -23.98
C HIS A 319 -24.13 -1.84 -23.13
N GLY A 320 -23.87 -1.64 -21.85
CA GLY A 320 -23.80 -2.70 -20.85
C GLY A 320 -22.42 -3.32 -20.71
N ARG A 321 -22.01 -3.60 -19.47
CA ARG A 321 -20.65 -4.02 -19.11
C ARG A 321 -20.14 -5.19 -19.95
N GLU A 322 -20.93 -6.23 -20.16
CA GLU A 322 -20.50 -7.41 -20.92
C GLU A 322 -20.25 -7.10 -22.40
N SER A 323 -21.06 -6.25 -23.03
CA SER A 323 -20.83 -5.84 -24.41
C SER A 323 -19.61 -4.90 -24.53
N ILE A 324 -19.37 -4.09 -23.51
CA ILE A 324 -18.17 -3.25 -23.41
C ILE A 324 -16.91 -4.12 -23.29
N LYS A 325 -16.92 -5.16 -22.44
CA LYS A 325 -15.80 -6.11 -22.33
C LYS A 325 -15.47 -6.75 -23.69
N GLU A 326 -16.47 -7.21 -24.43
CA GLU A 326 -16.25 -7.74 -25.79
C GLU A 326 -15.62 -6.69 -26.72
N ALA A 327 -16.05 -5.44 -26.63
CA ALA A 327 -15.51 -4.33 -27.42
C ALA A 327 -14.07 -3.93 -27.02
N LEU A 328 -13.65 -4.22 -25.78
CA LEU A 328 -12.30 -3.91 -25.28
C LEU A 328 -11.25 -4.97 -25.62
N LYS A 329 -11.64 -6.21 -25.95
CA LYS A 329 -10.71 -7.30 -26.31
C LYS A 329 -9.63 -6.92 -27.34
N PRO A 330 -9.92 -6.15 -28.41
CA PRO A 330 -8.89 -5.77 -29.39
C PRO A 330 -7.74 -4.95 -28.78
N TYR A 331 -7.99 -4.18 -27.71
CA TYR A 331 -6.97 -3.39 -27.03
C TYR A 331 -5.98 -4.25 -26.25
N LEU A 332 -6.36 -5.49 -25.90
CA LEU A 332 -5.52 -6.44 -25.18
C LEU A 332 -4.71 -7.37 -26.11
N ALA A 333 -4.92 -7.28 -27.43
CA ALA A 333 -4.29 -8.19 -28.40
C ALA A 333 -2.76 -8.08 -28.42
N SER A 334 -2.21 -6.94 -28.00
CA SER A 334 -0.77 -6.68 -27.92
C SER A 334 -0.47 -5.93 -26.62
N PRO A 335 0.65 -6.24 -25.93
CA PRO A 335 1.10 -5.44 -24.80
C PRO A 335 1.22 -3.97 -25.18
N SER A 336 0.59 -3.11 -24.40
CA SER A 336 0.61 -1.67 -24.62
C SER A 336 0.66 -0.92 -23.29
N THR A 337 1.16 0.32 -23.34
CA THR A 337 1.19 1.20 -22.18
C THR A 337 0.33 2.42 -22.48
N MET A 338 -0.66 2.66 -21.62
CA MET A 338 -1.51 3.84 -21.66
C MET A 338 -1.01 4.91 -20.69
N GLN A 339 -1.10 6.17 -21.11
CA GLN A 339 -0.81 7.34 -20.30
C GLN A 339 -1.92 8.37 -20.48
N VAL A 340 -2.36 9.00 -19.39
CA VAL A 340 -3.14 10.24 -19.44
C VAL A 340 -2.17 11.41 -19.41
N VAL A 341 -2.21 12.23 -20.45
CA VAL A 341 -1.30 13.37 -20.65
C VAL A 341 -1.81 14.60 -19.90
N ALA A 342 -3.13 14.81 -19.91
CA ALA A 342 -3.81 15.88 -19.20
C ALA A 342 -5.28 15.51 -19.04
N ALA A 343 -5.93 15.98 -17.97
CA ALA A 343 -7.36 15.82 -17.78
C ALA A 343 -7.98 17.13 -17.26
N SER A 344 -9.13 17.49 -17.79
CA SER A 344 -10.03 18.47 -17.18
C SER A 344 -11.15 17.73 -16.48
N VAL A 345 -11.34 17.99 -15.19
CA VAL A 345 -12.33 17.31 -14.35
C VAL A 345 -13.31 18.31 -13.76
N HIS A 346 -14.59 18.08 -14.04
CA HIS A 346 -15.71 18.85 -13.51
C HIS A 346 -16.61 17.92 -12.70
N GLN A 347 -16.42 17.91 -11.38
CA GLN A 347 -17.20 17.07 -10.46
C GLN A 347 -18.37 17.85 -9.85
N ASN A 348 -19.54 17.21 -9.78
CA ASN A 348 -20.70 17.67 -9.02
C ASN A 348 -21.34 16.49 -8.28
N GLY A 349 -21.08 16.39 -6.97
CA GLY A 349 -21.57 15.29 -6.15
C GLY A 349 -20.95 13.94 -6.55
N ASP A 350 -21.80 12.99 -6.93
CA ASP A 350 -21.46 11.64 -7.39
C ASP A 350 -21.26 11.54 -8.90
N LEU A 351 -21.25 12.65 -9.63
CA LEU A 351 -21.00 12.68 -11.07
C LEU A 351 -19.75 13.50 -11.38
N ALA A 352 -19.01 13.06 -12.40
CA ALA A 352 -17.89 13.80 -12.95
C ALA A 352 -17.93 13.77 -14.47
N MET A 353 -17.74 14.92 -15.10
CA MET A 353 -17.40 15.01 -16.51
C MET A 353 -15.88 15.15 -16.62
N VAL A 354 -15.26 14.26 -17.37
CA VAL A 354 -13.80 14.18 -17.52
C VAL A 354 -13.44 14.26 -19.00
N GLN A 355 -12.46 15.12 -19.31
CA GLN A 355 -11.93 15.28 -20.67
C GLN A 355 -10.42 15.03 -20.65
N PRO A 356 -9.98 13.78 -20.76
CA PRO A 356 -8.56 13.45 -20.81
C PRO A 356 -8.01 13.52 -22.23
N SER A 357 -6.75 13.92 -22.36
CA SER A 357 -5.90 13.58 -23.51
C SER A 357 -5.09 12.34 -23.15
N TRP A 358 -5.16 11.30 -23.97
CA TRP A 358 -4.52 10.02 -23.70
C TRP A 358 -3.57 9.62 -24.82
N ARG A 359 -2.60 8.78 -24.48
CA ARG A 359 -1.64 8.16 -25.40
C ARG A 359 -1.52 6.68 -25.08
N ILE A 360 -1.59 5.83 -26.10
CA ILE A 360 -1.31 4.40 -26.02
C ILE A 360 -0.10 4.09 -26.91
N THR A 361 0.93 3.49 -26.33
CA THR A 361 2.13 3.04 -27.04
C THR A 361 2.18 1.52 -27.09
N SER A 362 2.40 0.96 -28.27
CA SER A 362 2.56 -0.48 -28.51
C SER A 362 3.68 -0.74 -29.51
N GLU A 363 4.04 -2.01 -29.76
CA GLU A 363 4.96 -2.36 -30.85
C GLU A 363 4.45 -1.89 -32.23
N GLY A 364 3.13 -1.82 -32.40
CA GLY A 364 2.49 -1.37 -33.65
C GLY A 364 2.49 0.15 -33.86
N GLY A 365 3.01 0.92 -32.91
CA GLY A 365 3.08 2.38 -32.96
C GLY A 365 2.38 3.08 -31.80
N VAL A 366 2.21 4.40 -31.95
CA VAL A 366 1.60 5.28 -30.95
C VAL A 366 0.23 5.73 -31.44
N MET A 367 -0.77 5.61 -30.57
CA MET A 367 -2.12 6.15 -30.76
C MET A 367 -2.39 7.24 -29.72
N GLU A 368 -3.10 8.29 -30.12
CA GLU A 368 -3.44 9.41 -29.24
C GLU A 368 -4.90 9.81 -29.48
N GLY A 369 -5.54 10.32 -28.43
CA GLY A 369 -6.91 10.80 -28.51
C GLY A 369 -7.26 11.77 -27.40
N LYS A 370 -8.42 12.42 -27.56
CA LYS A 370 -9.07 13.19 -26.51
C LYS A 370 -10.42 12.56 -26.26
N ALA A 371 -10.65 12.13 -25.03
CA ALA A 371 -11.90 11.49 -24.67
C ALA A 371 -12.90 12.50 -24.10
N VAL A 372 -14.18 12.13 -24.17
CA VAL A 372 -15.25 12.74 -23.37
C VAL A 372 -15.87 11.63 -22.55
N GLU A 373 -15.77 11.77 -21.24
CA GLU A 373 -16.15 10.75 -20.29
C GLU A 373 -17.14 11.33 -19.27
N VAL A 374 -18.11 10.52 -18.89
CA VAL A 374 -18.94 10.78 -17.72
C VAL A 374 -18.77 9.61 -16.78
N MET A 375 -18.40 9.92 -15.55
CA MET A 375 -18.18 8.95 -14.49
C MET A 375 -19.18 9.15 -13.37
N ARG A 376 -19.52 8.05 -12.69
CA ARG A 376 -20.34 8.05 -11.49
C ARG A 376 -19.56 7.47 -10.31
N ARG A 377 -19.70 8.09 -9.15
CA ARG A 377 -19.25 7.53 -7.89
C ARG A 377 -20.25 6.47 -7.42
N THR A 378 -19.81 5.23 -7.27
CA THR A 378 -20.62 4.12 -6.77
C THR A 378 -20.99 4.36 -5.30
N THR A 379 -22.00 3.63 -4.81
CA THR A 379 -22.35 3.61 -3.39
C THR A 379 -21.21 3.12 -2.50
N GLU A 380 -20.29 2.35 -3.08
CA GLU A 380 -19.10 1.88 -2.40
C GLU A 380 -18.04 2.98 -2.32
N GLY A 381 -18.05 3.98 -3.21
CA GLY A 381 -17.18 5.16 -3.20
C GLY A 381 -16.16 5.23 -4.33
N ASP A 382 -16.10 4.21 -5.19
CA ASP A 382 -15.28 4.18 -6.41
C ASP A 382 -15.89 5.01 -7.53
N TRP A 383 -15.11 5.35 -8.54
CA TRP A 383 -15.61 5.91 -9.79
C TRP A 383 -15.66 4.82 -10.87
N VAL A 384 -16.70 4.87 -11.68
CA VAL A 384 -16.88 4.02 -12.87
C VAL A 384 -17.35 4.87 -14.03
N TYR A 385 -17.01 4.46 -15.26
CA TYR A 385 -17.57 5.01 -16.48
C TYR A 385 -19.07 4.73 -16.56
N ILE A 386 -19.85 5.76 -16.84
CA ILE A 386 -21.23 5.61 -17.35
C ILE A 386 -21.32 5.99 -18.83
N ILE A 387 -20.43 6.86 -19.30
CA ILE A 387 -20.19 7.17 -20.71
C ILE A 387 -18.69 7.24 -20.91
N ASP A 388 -18.18 6.49 -21.87
CA ASP A 388 -16.81 6.63 -22.35
C ASP A 388 -16.81 6.75 -23.88
N ASN A 389 -16.33 7.89 -24.37
CA ASN A 389 -16.03 8.10 -25.77
C ASN A 389 -14.55 8.47 -25.90
N PRO A 390 -13.66 7.49 -26.14
CA PRO A 390 -12.22 7.72 -26.28
C PRO A 390 -11.84 8.68 -27.40
N TYR A 391 -12.76 8.91 -28.35
CA TYR A 391 -12.54 9.71 -29.56
C TYR A 391 -13.08 11.14 -29.44
N GLY A 392 -13.92 11.40 -28.43
CA GLY A 392 -14.30 12.73 -27.96
C GLY A 392 -14.81 13.74 -29.00
N VAL A 393 -15.38 13.26 -30.12
CA VAL A 393 -15.71 14.06 -31.31
C VAL A 393 -16.36 15.41 -31.01
#